data_AF-A0A966ZF70-F1
#
_entry.id   AF-A0A966ZF70-F1
#
_cell.length_a   1.000
_cell.length_b   1.000
_cell.length_c   1.000
_cell.angle_alpha   90.00
_cell.angle_beta   90.00
_cell.angle_gamma   90.00
#
_symmetry.space_group_name_H-M   'P 1'
#
loop_
_entity.id
_entity.type
_entity.pdbx_description
1 polymer ?
#
loop_
_entity_poly.entity_id
_entity_poly.type
_entity_poly.pdbx_seq_one_letter_code
_entity_poly.pdbx_strand_id
1 'polypeptide(L)'
;MKPFRSKFTLSLCLKIATPLFALALLFAQQGTKTGDWKFYGADSGTTKYSALDQITAANVKELKIAWQWSARNFGKRPDFNWEVTPLAVNGVLYFTAGIRRDAMAVDGATGETLWMYRLDEGPRGAVVARQMNRGLAYWSDGKADERIIMISPGYQMIALNAKNGTPIPGFGGNGIVDLTKDLDRAVVKPGTIGSSSPAIVVRDIIVVGAALLAGNSPATKENVPGYIRGYDVHTGKLVW
;
A
#
# COMPACT_ATOMS: atom_id res chain seq x y z
N MET A 1 -54.66 -18.00 -71.20
CA MET A 1 -53.97 -16.93 -70.46
C MET A 1 -54.25 -17.10 -68.98
N LYS A 2 -53.20 -17.30 -68.17
CA LYS A 2 -53.30 -17.59 -66.73
C LYS A 2 -53.76 -16.35 -65.95
N PRO A 3 -54.51 -16.57 -64.85
CA PRO A 3 -54.19 -15.84 -63.63
C PRO A 3 -54.04 -16.78 -62.43
N PHE A 4 -52.84 -16.65 -61.86
CA PHE A 4 -52.45 -16.71 -60.45
C PHE A 4 -53.56 -16.79 -59.38
N ARG A 5 -53.56 -17.84 -58.55
CA ARG A 5 -53.98 -17.79 -57.14
C ARG A 5 -53.10 -18.71 -56.29
N SER A 6 -52.30 -18.07 -55.44
CA SER A 6 -51.40 -18.64 -54.44
C SER A 6 -52.18 -19.13 -53.22
N LYS A 7 -51.82 -20.32 -52.70
CA LYS A 7 -52.36 -20.89 -51.45
C LYS A 7 -51.59 -20.31 -50.27
N PHE A 8 -52.32 -19.72 -49.32
CA PHE A 8 -51.81 -19.33 -48.01
C PHE A 8 -51.51 -20.58 -47.17
N THR A 9 -50.26 -20.74 -46.74
CA THR A 9 -49.88 -21.70 -45.70
C THR A 9 -49.38 -20.89 -44.51
N LEU A 10 -50.08 -20.98 -43.38
CA LEU A 10 -49.77 -20.29 -42.14
C LEU A 10 -48.56 -20.98 -41.49
N SER A 11 -47.37 -20.38 -41.57
CA SER A 11 -46.17 -20.88 -40.90
C SER A 11 -46.08 -20.26 -39.51
N LEU A 12 -46.41 -21.05 -38.49
CA LEU A 12 -46.27 -20.68 -37.08
C LEU A 12 -44.78 -20.78 -36.69
N CYS A 13 -44.09 -19.64 -36.65
CA CYS A 13 -42.72 -19.56 -36.11
C CYS A 13 -42.73 -19.79 -34.60
N LEU A 14 -42.38 -21.00 -34.17
CA LEU A 14 -42.04 -21.31 -32.78
C LEU A 14 -40.67 -20.67 -32.47
N LYS A 15 -40.67 -19.51 -31.81
CA LYS A 15 -39.46 -18.88 -31.29
C LYS A 15 -38.93 -19.72 -30.14
N ILE A 16 -37.84 -20.46 -30.38
CA ILE A 16 -37.05 -21.09 -29.32
C ILE A 16 -36.33 -19.97 -28.57
N ALA A 17 -36.86 -19.57 -27.42
CA ALA A 17 -36.17 -18.69 -26.49
C ALA A 17 -35.11 -19.53 -25.76
N THR A 18 -33.88 -19.50 -26.25
CA THR A 18 -32.73 -20.03 -25.53
C THR A 18 -32.51 -19.15 -24.30
N PRO A 19 -32.59 -19.67 -23.06
CA PRO A 19 -32.19 -18.88 -21.92
C PRO A 19 -30.68 -18.78 -22.00
N LEU A 20 -30.18 -17.59 -22.33
CA LEU A 20 -28.77 -17.25 -22.16
C LEU A 20 -28.54 -17.21 -20.65
N PHE A 21 -28.29 -18.37 -20.05
CA PHE A 21 -27.75 -18.46 -18.70
C PHE A 21 -26.37 -17.84 -18.80
N ALA A 22 -26.28 -16.54 -18.52
CA ALA A 22 -25.02 -15.87 -18.33
C ALA A 22 -24.33 -16.62 -17.18
N LEU A 23 -23.34 -17.43 -17.54
CA LEU A 23 -22.36 -17.93 -16.62
C LEU A 23 -21.60 -16.70 -16.14
N ALA A 24 -22.16 -15.98 -15.16
CA ALA A 24 -21.41 -15.06 -14.36
C ALA A 24 -20.36 -15.93 -13.66
N LEU A 25 -19.19 -16.06 -14.29
CA LEU A 25 -17.99 -16.51 -13.61
C LEU A 25 -17.89 -15.61 -12.39
N LEU A 26 -18.25 -16.15 -11.24
CA LEU A 26 -18.02 -15.56 -9.94
C LEU A 26 -16.50 -15.39 -9.82
N PHE A 27 -15.97 -14.26 -10.29
CA PHE A 27 -14.63 -13.77 -9.91
C PHE A 27 -14.66 -13.29 -8.45
N ALA A 28 -15.32 -14.04 -7.56
CA ALA A 28 -15.62 -13.66 -6.19
C ALA A 28 -14.49 -13.99 -5.21
N GLN A 29 -13.37 -14.55 -5.68
CA GLN A 29 -12.13 -14.66 -4.90
C GLN A 29 -11.01 -13.92 -5.61
N GLN A 30 -11.12 -12.58 -5.61
CA GLN A 30 -9.95 -11.72 -5.64
C GLN A 30 -9.39 -11.68 -4.22
N GLY A 31 -8.18 -12.22 -4.04
CA GLY A 31 -7.52 -12.36 -2.76
C GLY A 31 -6.14 -12.96 -2.94
N THR A 32 -5.36 -13.04 -1.86
CA THR A 32 -3.94 -13.42 -1.90
C THR A 32 -3.75 -14.94 -2.06
N LYS A 33 -3.95 -15.46 -3.28
CA LYS A 33 -3.90 -16.91 -3.58
C LYS A 33 -2.55 -17.56 -3.24
N THR A 34 -1.45 -16.83 -3.38
CA THR A 34 -0.10 -17.32 -3.08
C THR A 34 0.29 -17.15 -1.61
N GLY A 35 -0.56 -16.48 -0.81
CA GLY A 35 -0.22 -16.05 0.55
C GLY A 35 0.53 -14.71 0.63
N ASP A 36 1.02 -14.16 -0.48
CA ASP A 36 1.67 -12.84 -0.50
C ASP A 36 0.67 -11.73 -0.11
N TRP A 37 1.08 -10.86 0.82
CA TRP A 37 0.34 -9.68 1.28
C TRP A 37 1.08 -8.41 0.83
N LYS A 38 0.92 -8.03 -0.44
CA LYS A 38 1.71 -6.94 -1.10
C LYS A 38 1.19 -5.53 -0.80
N PHE A 39 -0.04 -5.41 -0.32
CA PHE A 39 -0.69 -4.14 -0.01
C PHE A 39 -1.11 -4.12 1.45
N TYR A 40 -1.26 -2.92 2.04
CA TYR A 40 -1.85 -2.78 3.37
C TYR A 40 -3.17 -3.55 3.54
N GLY A 41 -3.98 -3.58 2.47
CA GLY A 41 -5.27 -4.26 2.39
C GLY A 41 -5.26 -5.68 1.80
N ALA A 42 -4.12 -6.38 1.80
CA ALA A 42 -3.86 -7.64 1.08
C ALA A 42 -3.62 -7.46 -0.41
N ASP A 43 -4.61 -6.91 -1.13
CA ASP A 43 -4.57 -6.64 -2.57
C ASP A 43 -4.91 -5.18 -2.89
N SER A 44 -4.81 -4.81 -4.18
CA SER A 44 -5.11 -3.45 -4.65
C SER A 44 -6.57 -3.03 -4.46
N GLY A 45 -7.49 -3.99 -4.28
CA GLY A 45 -8.91 -3.74 -3.95
C GLY A 45 -9.16 -3.61 -2.46
N THR A 46 -8.15 -3.84 -1.60
CA THR A 46 -8.26 -3.81 -0.13
C THR A 46 -9.30 -4.80 0.41
N THR A 47 -9.39 -5.99 -0.19
CA THR A 47 -10.35 -7.02 0.25
C THR A 47 -10.09 -7.52 1.68
N LYS A 48 -8.83 -7.42 2.15
CA LYS A 48 -8.35 -8.01 3.41
C LYS A 48 -8.67 -9.51 3.49
N TYR A 49 -8.66 -10.20 2.35
CA TYR A 49 -9.02 -11.61 2.22
C TYR A 49 -7.85 -12.47 1.74
N SER A 50 -7.67 -13.61 2.40
CA SER A 50 -6.75 -14.67 1.99
C SER A 50 -7.55 -15.92 1.62
N ALA A 51 -7.16 -16.56 0.52
CA ALA A 51 -7.77 -17.82 0.07
C ALA A 51 -7.09 -19.05 0.71
N LEU A 52 -6.09 -18.86 1.57
CA LEU A 52 -5.43 -19.95 2.29
C LEU A 52 -6.39 -20.61 3.29
N ASP A 53 -6.36 -21.93 3.36
CA ASP A 53 -7.29 -22.76 4.15
C ASP A 53 -6.58 -23.73 5.10
N GLN A 54 -5.26 -23.61 5.27
CA GLN A 54 -4.50 -24.43 6.24
C GLN A 54 -5.01 -24.24 7.68
N ILE A 55 -5.36 -22.99 8.03
CA ILE A 55 -5.96 -22.64 9.32
C ILE A 55 -7.46 -22.43 9.09
N THR A 56 -8.28 -23.19 9.81
CA THR A 56 -9.73 -23.21 9.70
C THR A 56 -10.39 -23.08 11.08
N ALA A 57 -11.71 -22.90 11.11
CA ALA A 57 -12.47 -22.92 12.35
C ALA A 57 -12.29 -24.23 13.15
N ALA A 58 -11.96 -25.35 12.49
CA ALA A 58 -11.79 -26.65 13.15
C ALA A 58 -10.46 -26.77 13.92
N ASN A 59 -9.39 -26.12 13.43
CA ASN A 59 -8.03 -26.28 13.97
C ASN A 59 -7.40 -24.99 14.55
N VAL A 60 -8.04 -23.82 14.45
CA VAL A 60 -7.51 -22.54 14.97
C VAL A 60 -7.12 -22.59 16.46
N LYS A 61 -7.79 -23.44 17.24
CA LYS A 61 -7.49 -23.67 18.66
C LYS A 61 -6.11 -24.30 18.92
N GLU A 62 -5.47 -24.85 17.90
CA GLU A 62 -4.16 -25.52 17.99
C GLU A 62 -3.00 -24.56 17.71
N LEU A 63 -3.29 -23.30 17.33
CA LEU A 63 -2.28 -22.30 17.03
C LEU A 63 -1.37 -22.05 18.23
N LYS A 64 -0.08 -21.95 17.93
CA LYS A 64 0.99 -21.59 18.87
C LYS A 64 1.77 -20.44 18.27
N ILE A 65 2.39 -19.66 19.15
CA ILE A 65 3.34 -18.63 18.73
C ILE A 65 4.52 -19.34 18.04
N ALA A 66 4.76 -19.02 16.77
CA ALA A 66 5.92 -19.52 16.04
C ALA A 66 7.20 -18.78 16.45
N TRP A 67 7.13 -17.44 16.54
CA TRP A 67 8.19 -16.56 17.01
C TRP A 67 7.62 -15.21 17.43
N GLN A 68 8.45 -14.37 18.08
CA GLN A 68 8.10 -12.99 18.44
C GLN A 68 9.24 -12.05 18.05
N TRP A 69 8.90 -10.90 17.48
CA TRP A 69 9.84 -9.82 17.15
C TRP A 69 9.46 -8.55 17.91
N SER A 70 10.46 -7.79 18.39
CA SER A 70 10.22 -6.66 19.31
C SER A 70 10.60 -5.32 18.69
N ALA A 71 9.60 -4.44 18.55
CA ALA A 71 9.79 -3.06 18.11
C ALA A 71 10.25 -2.09 19.22
N ARG A 72 10.46 -2.57 20.45
CA ARG A 72 10.60 -1.70 21.65
C ARG A 72 11.85 -0.82 21.64
N ASN A 73 12.89 -1.19 20.90
CA ASN A 73 14.18 -0.48 20.88
C ASN A 73 14.37 0.45 19.67
N PHE A 74 13.28 0.81 18.96
CA PHE A 74 13.31 1.64 17.75
C PHE A 74 12.88 3.09 18.00
N GLY A 75 13.61 3.75 18.89
CA GLY A 75 13.37 5.14 19.25
C GLY A 75 13.74 5.43 20.70
N LYS A 76 13.47 6.67 21.13
CA LYS A 76 13.77 7.13 22.50
C LYS A 76 12.84 6.52 23.55
N ARG A 77 11.72 5.94 23.11
CA ARG A 77 10.71 5.27 23.92
C ARG A 77 10.00 4.22 23.08
N PRO A 78 9.37 3.21 23.71
CA PRO A 78 8.47 2.31 23.00
C PRO A 78 7.35 3.09 22.29
N ASP A 79 6.98 2.59 21.12
CA ASP A 79 5.76 3.01 20.45
C ASP A 79 4.58 2.20 20.99
N PHE A 80 3.54 2.90 21.43
CA PHE A 80 2.32 2.29 21.97
C PHE A 80 1.15 2.34 20.97
N ASN A 81 1.32 3.05 19.83
CA ASN A 81 0.30 3.22 18.80
C ASN A 81 0.77 2.66 17.45
N TRP A 82 1.22 1.40 17.47
CA TRP A 82 1.77 0.71 16.31
C TRP A 82 0.65 0.07 15.47
N GLU A 83 0.13 0.81 14.48
CA GLU A 83 -0.98 0.41 13.60
C GLU A 83 -0.52 -0.34 12.32
N VAL A 84 0.69 -0.90 12.35
CA VAL A 84 1.34 -1.45 11.16
C VAL A 84 0.74 -2.79 10.76
N THR A 85 0.46 -2.95 9.48
CA THR A 85 0.24 -4.26 8.86
C THR A 85 1.51 -4.63 8.08
N PRO A 86 2.26 -5.66 8.49
CA PRO A 86 3.41 -6.12 7.71
C PRO A 86 3.00 -6.52 6.29
N LEU A 87 3.82 -6.15 5.31
CA LEU A 87 3.75 -6.74 3.99
C LEU A 87 4.45 -8.09 4.03
N ALA A 88 3.89 -9.11 3.39
CA ALA A 88 4.51 -10.42 3.26
C ALA A 88 4.75 -10.71 1.78
N VAL A 89 6.01 -10.77 1.35
CA VAL A 89 6.35 -10.97 -0.05
C VAL A 89 7.49 -11.96 -0.15
N ASN A 90 7.28 -13.06 -0.87
CA ASN A 90 8.31 -14.09 -1.10
C ASN A 90 8.92 -14.61 0.22
N GLY A 91 8.11 -14.76 1.27
CA GLY A 91 8.55 -15.22 2.59
C GLY A 91 9.20 -14.17 3.48
N VAL A 92 9.39 -12.93 2.99
CA VAL A 92 9.94 -11.81 3.77
C VAL A 92 8.82 -10.91 4.27
N LEU A 93 8.89 -10.55 5.55
CA LEU A 93 8.03 -9.55 6.17
C LEU A 93 8.68 -8.16 6.13
N TYR A 94 7.98 -7.19 5.57
CA TYR A 94 8.40 -5.79 5.54
C TYR A 94 7.46 -4.93 6.37
N PHE A 95 8.01 -4.18 7.32
CA PHE A 95 7.22 -3.30 8.19
C PHE A 95 8.06 -2.16 8.76
N THR A 96 7.42 -1.13 9.29
CA THR A 96 8.09 -0.06 10.05
C THR A 96 8.13 -0.42 11.53
N ALA A 97 9.19 -0.03 12.23
CA ALA A 97 9.35 -0.24 13.66
C ALA A 97 9.55 1.07 14.43
N GLY A 98 8.84 1.18 15.55
CA GLY A 98 8.96 2.25 16.52
C GLY A 98 8.57 3.63 16.00
N ILE A 99 8.77 4.64 16.86
CA ILE A 99 8.34 6.02 16.60
C ILE A 99 9.11 6.70 15.47
N ARG A 100 10.28 6.16 15.09
CA ARG A 100 11.08 6.65 13.96
C ARG A 100 10.65 6.06 12.62
N ARG A 101 9.80 5.03 12.64
CA ARG A 101 9.35 4.27 11.47
C ARG A 101 10.49 3.60 10.73
N ASP A 102 11.50 3.11 11.44
CA ASP A 102 12.64 2.41 10.84
C ASP A 102 12.11 1.23 10.00
N ALA A 103 12.51 1.12 8.73
CA ALA A 103 12.04 0.05 7.87
C ALA A 103 12.79 -1.24 8.18
N MET A 104 12.05 -2.34 8.30
CA MET A 104 12.56 -3.66 8.64
C MET A 104 12.23 -4.64 7.51
N ALA A 105 13.17 -5.54 7.23
CA ALA A 105 12.89 -6.81 6.58
C ALA A 105 13.25 -7.95 7.53
N VAL A 106 12.30 -8.87 7.68
CA VAL A 106 12.41 -10.00 8.60
C VAL A 106 12.02 -11.27 7.86
N ASP A 107 12.78 -12.35 8.04
CA ASP A 107 12.39 -13.67 7.55
C ASP A 107 11.07 -14.09 8.22
N GLY A 108 10.04 -14.36 7.40
CA GLY A 108 8.70 -14.66 7.91
C GLY A 108 8.59 -16.00 8.62
N ALA A 109 9.49 -16.94 8.35
CA ALA A 109 9.50 -18.26 8.97
C ALA A 109 10.24 -18.25 10.33
N THR A 110 11.35 -17.52 10.42
CA THR A 110 12.25 -17.58 11.59
C THR A 110 12.15 -16.36 12.50
N GLY A 111 11.70 -15.22 11.99
CA GLY A 111 11.76 -13.93 12.70
C GLY A 111 13.15 -13.27 12.67
N GLU A 112 14.11 -13.80 11.89
CA GLU A 112 15.44 -13.20 11.72
C GLU A 112 15.36 -11.85 11.00
N THR A 113 16.02 -10.83 11.54
CA THR A 113 16.11 -9.53 10.87
C THR A 113 17.16 -9.58 9.76
N LEU A 114 16.70 -9.45 8.51
CA LEU A 114 17.54 -9.52 7.31
C LEU A 114 18.24 -8.18 7.05
N TRP A 115 17.49 -7.08 7.13
CA TRP A 115 18.04 -5.73 7.03
C TRP A 115 17.15 -4.73 7.76
N MET A 116 17.75 -3.57 8.05
CA MET A 116 17.09 -2.42 8.63
C MET A 116 17.55 -1.15 7.95
N TYR A 117 16.62 -0.22 7.74
CA TYR A 117 16.92 1.13 7.31
C TYR A 117 16.36 2.15 8.30
N ARG A 118 17.23 3.03 8.80
CA ARG A 118 16.88 4.18 9.63
C ARG A 118 17.27 5.46 8.91
N LEU A 119 16.31 6.38 8.79
CA LEU A 119 16.58 7.74 8.35
C LEU A 119 16.86 8.64 9.57
N ASP A 120 17.97 9.37 9.57
CA ASP A 120 18.20 10.46 10.52
C ASP A 120 17.75 11.79 9.90
N GLU A 121 16.55 12.23 10.28
CA GLU A 121 15.97 13.49 9.82
C GLU A 121 16.43 14.69 10.68
N GLY A 122 17.28 14.48 11.69
CA GLY A 122 17.67 15.53 12.62
C GLY A 122 16.46 16.21 13.29
N PRO A 123 16.46 17.56 13.42
CA PRO A 123 15.34 18.31 14.01
C PRO A 123 14.00 18.11 13.29
N ARG A 124 14.02 17.83 11.98
CA ARG A 124 12.81 17.64 11.17
C ARG A 124 11.98 16.44 11.66
N GLY A 125 12.64 15.33 11.98
CA GLY A 125 11.98 14.12 12.50
C GLY A 125 11.52 14.23 13.96
N ALA A 126 11.87 15.31 14.67
CA ALA A 126 11.43 15.55 16.04
C ALA A 126 10.07 16.26 16.13
N VAL A 127 9.64 16.94 15.05
CA VAL A 127 8.40 17.73 15.00
C VAL A 127 7.51 17.19 13.89
N VAL A 128 6.53 16.37 14.24
CA VAL A 128 5.77 15.55 13.27
C VAL A 128 4.27 15.75 13.44
N ALA A 129 3.54 15.81 12.32
CA ALA A 129 2.08 16.03 12.33
C ALA A 129 1.29 14.79 12.78
N ARG A 130 1.88 13.60 12.61
CA ARG A 130 1.31 12.30 12.95
C ARG A 130 2.38 11.35 13.46
N GLN A 131 2.13 10.78 14.63
CA GLN A 131 3.00 9.76 15.23
C GLN A 131 2.66 8.37 14.69
N MET A 132 1.37 8.01 14.71
CA MET A 132 0.85 6.74 14.18
C MET A 132 1.28 6.48 12.73
N ASN A 133 1.57 5.21 12.42
CA ASN A 133 1.98 4.74 11.10
C ASN A 133 1.36 3.37 10.79
N ARG A 134 0.94 3.18 9.54
CA ARG A 134 0.28 1.95 9.06
C ARG A 134 1.18 1.03 8.23
N GLY A 135 2.46 1.37 8.08
CA GLY A 135 3.46 0.51 7.46
C GLY A 135 4.09 1.09 6.20
N LEU A 136 4.42 0.19 5.28
CA LEU A 136 5.19 0.43 4.06
C LEU A 136 4.33 0.16 2.81
N ALA A 137 4.84 0.54 1.64
CA ALA A 137 4.33 0.05 0.37
C ALA A 137 5.41 -0.76 -0.36
N TYR A 138 4.98 -1.65 -1.26
CA TYR A 138 5.87 -2.47 -2.09
C TYR A 138 5.59 -2.23 -3.58
N TRP A 139 6.64 -2.29 -4.38
CA TRP A 139 6.56 -2.30 -5.84
C TRP A 139 7.55 -3.30 -6.42
N SER A 140 7.20 -3.88 -7.58
CA SER A 140 8.11 -4.66 -8.39
C SER A 140 7.78 -4.52 -9.87
N ASP A 141 8.80 -4.61 -10.72
CA ASP A 141 8.64 -4.74 -12.17
C ASP A 141 8.25 -6.16 -12.62
N GLY A 142 8.02 -7.07 -11.66
CA GLY A 142 7.76 -8.49 -11.90
C GLY A 142 9.01 -9.27 -12.32
N LYS A 143 10.20 -8.66 -12.24
CA LYS A 143 11.49 -9.26 -12.58
C LYS A 143 12.44 -9.16 -11.39
N ALA A 144 13.43 -8.28 -11.46
CA ALA A 144 14.53 -8.22 -10.50
C ALA A 144 14.48 -6.98 -9.59
N ASP A 145 13.78 -5.93 -10.01
CA ASP A 145 13.65 -4.69 -9.26
C ASP A 145 12.45 -4.80 -8.33
N GLU A 146 12.73 -4.71 -7.04
CA GLU A 146 11.77 -4.78 -5.96
C GLU A 146 12.09 -3.67 -4.98
N ARG A 147 11.08 -2.85 -4.65
CA ARG A 147 11.25 -1.64 -3.89
C ARG A 147 10.29 -1.59 -2.71
N ILE A 148 10.81 -1.13 -1.59
CA ILE A 148 10.04 -0.74 -0.42
C ILE A 148 9.93 0.78 -0.40
N ILE A 149 8.71 1.29 -0.33
CA ILE A 149 8.43 2.71 -0.22
C ILE A 149 8.05 3.03 1.22
N MET A 150 8.83 3.91 1.84
CA MET A 150 8.66 4.37 3.20
C MET A 150 8.30 5.87 3.20
N ILE A 151 7.38 6.27 4.08
CA ILE A 151 7.14 7.69 4.39
C ILE A 151 7.58 7.98 5.83
N SER A 152 8.63 8.79 5.97
CA SER A 152 9.22 9.16 7.25
C SER A 152 8.26 10.01 8.11
N PRO A 153 8.51 10.11 9.42
CA PRO A 153 7.78 11.03 10.29
C PRO A 153 7.85 12.49 9.83
N GLY A 154 9.01 12.94 9.31
CA GLY A 154 9.21 14.29 8.75
C GLY A 154 8.64 14.51 7.35
N TYR A 155 7.80 13.61 6.83
CA TYR A 155 7.17 13.71 5.51
C TYR A 155 8.18 13.70 4.35
N GLN A 156 9.12 12.78 4.41
CA GLN A 156 9.99 12.41 3.29
C GLN A 156 9.59 11.04 2.77
N MET A 157 9.61 10.85 1.46
CA MET A 157 9.39 9.55 0.82
C MET A 157 10.74 8.95 0.44
N ILE A 158 10.94 7.69 0.81
CA ILE A 158 12.19 6.96 0.59
C ILE A 158 11.88 5.71 -0.21
N ALA A 159 12.65 5.46 -1.27
CA ALA A 159 12.63 4.19 -2.00
C ALA A 159 13.86 3.37 -1.62
N LEU A 160 13.64 2.16 -1.13
CA LEU A 160 14.67 1.21 -0.71
C LEU A 160 14.64 -0.03 -1.61
N ASN A 161 15.79 -0.61 -1.91
CA ASN A 161 15.86 -1.94 -2.50
C ASN A 161 15.33 -2.98 -1.49
N ALA A 162 14.34 -3.77 -1.89
CA ALA A 162 13.66 -4.70 -0.99
C ALA A 162 14.56 -5.85 -0.49
N LYS A 163 15.66 -6.15 -1.17
CA LYS A 163 16.55 -7.27 -0.84
C LYS A 163 17.59 -6.91 0.21
N ASN A 164 18.03 -5.65 0.26
CA ASN A 164 19.15 -5.24 1.12
C ASN A 164 18.91 -3.93 1.89
N GLY A 165 17.77 -3.26 1.70
CA GLY A 165 17.42 -2.03 2.39
C GLY A 165 18.20 -0.79 1.97
N THR A 166 19.04 -0.85 0.92
CA THR A 166 19.79 0.33 0.47
C THR A 166 18.89 1.31 -0.27
N PRO A 167 18.99 2.64 -0.04
CA PRO A 167 18.26 3.63 -0.81
C PRO A 167 18.55 3.53 -2.31
N ILE A 168 17.53 3.70 -3.14
CA ILE A 168 17.67 3.68 -4.60
C ILE A 168 18.30 5.01 -5.07
N PRO A 169 19.57 5.04 -5.55
CA PRO A 169 20.26 6.31 -5.77
C PRO A 169 19.57 7.24 -6.79
N GLY A 170 18.92 6.66 -7.81
CA GLY A 170 18.20 7.39 -8.86
C GLY A 170 16.80 7.90 -8.48
N PHE A 171 16.34 7.66 -7.25
CA PHE A 171 15.02 8.10 -6.78
C PHE A 171 15.13 9.41 -6.00
N GLY A 172 14.53 10.48 -6.49
CA GLY A 172 14.63 11.81 -5.88
C GLY A 172 16.09 12.27 -5.73
N GLY A 173 16.43 12.82 -4.57
CA GLY A 173 17.82 13.09 -4.18
C GLY A 173 18.38 11.93 -3.35
N ASN A 174 19.21 11.07 -3.95
CA ASN A 174 19.87 9.93 -3.30
C ASN A 174 18.91 8.97 -2.57
N GLY A 175 17.79 8.63 -3.19
CA GLY A 175 16.78 7.73 -2.63
C GLY A 175 15.63 8.42 -1.91
N ILE A 176 15.63 9.75 -1.84
CA ILE A 176 14.70 10.53 -1.02
C ILE A 176 13.99 11.63 -1.81
N VAL A 177 12.67 11.68 -1.71
CA VAL A 177 11.82 12.79 -2.17
C VAL A 177 11.30 13.56 -0.97
N ASP A 178 11.48 14.87 -0.98
CA ASP A 178 10.89 15.76 0.03
C ASP A 178 9.45 16.11 -0.35
N LEU A 179 8.48 15.50 0.35
CA LEU A 179 7.07 15.70 0.07
C LEU A 179 6.55 17.07 0.52
N THR A 180 7.36 17.91 1.18
CA THR A 180 6.96 19.27 1.56
C THR A 180 7.16 20.29 0.43
N LYS A 181 7.81 19.88 -0.67
CA LYS A 181 8.02 20.70 -1.87
C LYS A 181 6.82 20.61 -2.81
N ASP A 182 6.73 21.59 -3.71
CA ASP A 182 5.75 21.65 -4.80
C ASP A 182 4.30 21.53 -4.31
N LEU A 183 3.96 22.33 -3.29
CA LEU A 183 2.63 22.38 -2.66
C LEU A 183 1.90 23.72 -2.95
N ASP A 184 2.35 24.49 -3.95
CA ASP A 184 1.77 25.77 -4.37
C ASP A 184 1.46 26.77 -3.23
N ARG A 185 2.23 26.69 -2.13
CA ARG A 185 2.13 27.53 -0.94
C ARG A 185 3.51 27.95 -0.44
N ALA A 186 3.53 28.90 0.48
CA ALA A 186 4.73 29.29 1.21
C ALA A 186 5.39 28.09 1.92
N VAL A 187 6.65 28.28 2.34
CA VAL A 187 7.48 27.25 2.99
C VAL A 187 6.70 26.52 4.09
N VAL A 188 6.57 25.20 3.90
CA VAL A 188 5.89 24.31 4.83
C VAL A 188 6.76 24.10 6.06
N LYS A 189 6.26 24.49 7.23
CA LYS A 189 6.97 24.29 8.50
C LYS A 189 6.91 22.81 8.92
N PRO A 190 8.01 22.23 9.46
CA PRO A 190 7.98 20.89 10.02
C PRO A 190 6.81 20.67 10.99
N GLY A 191 6.19 19.49 10.93
CA GLY A 191 5.08 19.10 11.80
C GLY A 191 3.69 19.64 11.43
N THR A 192 3.57 20.43 10.37
CA THR A 192 2.26 20.92 9.88
C THR A 192 1.55 19.93 8.96
N ILE A 193 2.33 19.09 8.26
CA ILE A 193 1.90 18.03 7.36
C ILE A 193 2.72 16.76 7.65
N GLY A 194 2.14 15.60 7.40
CA GLY A 194 2.78 14.31 7.51
C GLY A 194 1.98 13.24 6.79
N SER A 195 2.25 11.98 7.10
CA SER A 195 1.39 10.86 6.71
C SER A 195 1.28 9.87 7.86
N SER A 196 0.10 9.28 8.05
CA SER A 196 -0.10 8.09 8.88
C SER A 196 -0.29 6.81 8.07
N SER A 197 -0.63 6.93 6.79
CA SER A 197 -0.83 5.79 5.89
C SER A 197 0.39 5.54 5.01
N PRO A 198 0.69 4.29 4.63
CA PRO A 198 1.65 4.03 3.57
C PRO A 198 1.15 4.65 2.25
N ALA A 199 2.07 4.80 1.30
CA ALA A 199 1.67 5.04 -0.09
C ALA A 199 0.89 3.83 -0.63
N ILE A 200 0.14 4.05 -1.70
CA ILE A 200 -0.31 2.95 -2.57
C ILE A 200 0.46 3.06 -3.88
N VAL A 201 1.00 1.95 -4.35
CA VAL A 201 1.67 1.91 -5.66
C VAL A 201 0.74 1.25 -6.66
N VAL A 202 0.44 1.97 -7.75
CA VAL A 202 -0.42 1.49 -8.84
C VAL A 202 0.38 1.57 -10.12
N ARG A 203 0.72 0.41 -10.70
CA ARG A 203 1.70 0.31 -11.78
C ARG A 203 3.00 0.99 -11.33
N ASP A 204 3.49 1.96 -12.09
CA ASP A 204 4.74 2.67 -11.82
C ASP A 204 4.52 4.02 -11.12
N ILE A 205 3.34 4.23 -10.52
CA ILE A 205 2.99 5.48 -9.82
C ILE A 205 2.79 5.21 -8.33
N ILE A 206 3.59 5.88 -7.52
CA ILE A 206 3.42 5.96 -6.07
C ILE A 206 2.42 7.08 -5.78
N VAL A 207 1.27 6.74 -5.21
CA VAL A 207 0.25 7.69 -4.80
C VAL A 207 0.39 7.95 -3.31
N VAL A 208 0.63 9.22 -2.96
CA VAL A 208 0.88 9.68 -1.60
C VAL A 208 -0.18 10.70 -1.20
N GLY A 209 -0.85 10.43 -0.08
CA GLY A 209 -1.73 11.38 0.57
C GLY A 209 -1.04 12.17 1.68
N ALA A 210 -1.76 13.13 2.23
CA ALA A 210 -1.32 13.98 3.33
C ALA A 210 -2.18 13.78 4.58
N ALA A 211 -1.58 13.96 5.75
CA ALA A 211 -2.23 14.05 7.03
C ALA A 211 -1.81 15.34 7.74
N LEU A 212 -2.76 16.26 7.91
CA LEU A 212 -2.57 17.55 8.57
C LEU A 212 -2.82 17.44 10.08
N LEU A 213 -2.37 18.40 10.90
CA LEU A 213 -2.72 18.44 12.32
C LEU A 213 -4.25 18.35 12.54
N ALA A 214 -4.67 17.58 13.53
CA ALA A 214 -6.08 17.50 13.88
C ALA A 214 -6.50 18.81 14.57
N GLY A 215 -7.63 19.41 14.19
CA GLY A 215 -8.09 20.63 14.84
C GLY A 215 -9.44 21.11 14.29
N ASN A 216 -10.34 21.45 15.21
CA ASN A 216 -11.69 21.91 14.92
C ASN A 216 -11.79 23.46 14.88
N SER A 217 -10.68 24.16 15.18
CA SER A 217 -10.59 25.63 15.23
C SER A 217 -9.27 26.12 14.61
N PRO A 218 -9.21 26.28 13.27
CA PRO A 218 -8.01 26.78 12.60
C PRO A 218 -7.72 28.23 12.99
N ALA A 219 -6.47 28.54 13.35
CA ALA A 219 -6.04 29.89 13.72
C ALA A 219 -5.99 30.86 12.54
N THR A 220 -5.95 30.33 11.31
CA THR A 220 -5.84 31.08 10.06
C THR A 220 -6.81 30.52 9.02
N LYS A 221 -7.22 31.35 8.05
CA LYS A 221 -8.03 30.91 6.90
C LYS A 221 -7.25 30.02 5.92
N GLU A 222 -5.92 30.06 5.98
CA GLU A 222 -5.02 29.27 5.13
C GLU A 222 -4.33 28.16 5.93
N ASN A 223 -4.05 27.04 5.27
CA ASN A 223 -3.28 25.92 5.81
C ASN A 223 -2.48 25.24 4.68
N VAL A 224 -1.57 24.34 5.04
CA VAL A 224 -0.85 23.49 4.07
C VAL A 224 -1.86 22.61 3.33
N PRO A 225 -1.83 22.55 1.99
CA PRO A 225 -2.77 21.76 1.23
C PRO A 225 -2.49 20.27 1.42
N GLY A 226 -3.56 19.51 1.62
CA GLY A 226 -3.52 18.06 1.74
C GLY A 226 -3.65 17.35 0.40
N TYR A 227 -2.83 17.70 -0.59
CA TYR A 227 -2.91 17.10 -1.92
C TYR A 227 -2.62 15.60 -1.88
N ILE A 228 -3.41 14.84 -2.62
CA ILE A 228 -3.00 13.52 -3.09
C ILE A 228 -2.08 13.79 -4.28
N ARG A 229 -0.94 13.12 -4.35
CA ARG A 229 0.06 13.33 -5.42
C ARG A 229 0.59 12.00 -5.94
N GLY A 230 0.94 11.98 -7.22
CA GLY A 230 1.53 10.83 -7.89
C GLY A 230 3.01 11.07 -8.20
N TYR A 231 3.84 10.09 -7.89
CA TYR A 231 5.28 10.12 -8.18
C TYR A 231 5.66 8.90 -9.00
N ASP A 232 6.52 9.10 -9.98
CA ASP A 232 7.12 8.01 -10.75
C ASP A 232 7.98 7.13 -9.82
N VAL A 233 7.73 5.82 -9.81
CA VAL A 233 8.38 4.88 -8.89
C VAL A 233 9.87 4.70 -9.18
N HIS A 234 10.30 4.94 -10.43
CA HIS A 234 11.68 4.76 -10.86
C HIS A 234 12.55 5.93 -10.41
N THR A 235 12.04 7.14 -10.56
CA THR A 235 12.78 8.41 -10.45
C THR A 235 12.37 9.26 -9.27
N GLY A 236 11.20 9.03 -8.67
CA GLY A 236 10.64 9.89 -7.62
C GLY A 236 10.18 11.25 -8.12
N LYS A 237 10.09 11.47 -9.43
CA LYS A 237 9.62 12.72 -10.02
C LYS A 237 8.11 12.86 -9.81
N LEU A 238 7.67 14.06 -9.43
CA LEU A 238 6.25 14.41 -9.35
C LEU A 238 5.61 14.33 -10.75
N VAL A 239 4.50 13.60 -10.84
CA VAL A 239 3.69 13.45 -12.06
C VAL A 239 2.45 14.33 -11.98
N TRP A 240 1.81 14.39 -10.81
CA TRP A 240 0.64 15.22 -10.51
C TRP A 240 0.50 15.48 -9.01
#